data_AF-A0A4V1XSD7-F1
#
_entry.id   AF-A0A4V1XSD7-F1
#
_cell.length_a   1.000
_cell.length_b   1.000
_cell.length_c   1.000
_cell.angle_alpha   90.00
_cell.angle_beta   90.00
_cell.angle_gamma   90.00
#
_symmetry.space_group_name_H-M   'P 1'
#
loop_
_entity.id
_entity.type
_entity.pdbx_description
1 polymer ?
#
loop_
_entity_poly.entity_id
_entity_poly.type
_entity_poly.pdbx_seq_one_letter_code
_entity_poly.pdbx_strand_id
1 'polypeptide(L)'
;MVPYTNPVPSEQEKTTELVKNPEDVKWWLRPPRAPASTDLNSNTNAMRYLAGTCACRSCRLISGFEIQTWAFVPRWNIWFHIPSPSKPGSSVAAEESVVQLDFATLPSGILKSYESTPGILREFCPRCGATVFWHDRWRPDLIDVSVGLFDAQGGSRAEKWLDWWSERVSFVEDVTNGRSGESARRAKALVEALERGLRTRVEG
;
A
#
# COMPACT_ATOMS: atom_id res chain seq x y z
N MET A 1 -29.63 42.51 -10.59
CA MET A 1 -28.36 42.04 -10.00
C MET A 1 -28.61 40.64 -9.51
N VAL A 2 -28.26 39.62 -10.28
CA VAL A 2 -28.49 38.20 -9.92
C VAL A 2 -27.30 37.76 -9.06
N PRO A 3 -27.49 37.25 -7.84
CA PRO A 3 -26.37 36.79 -7.03
C PRO A 3 -25.77 35.55 -7.69
N TYR A 4 -24.53 35.69 -8.14
CA TYR A 4 -23.72 34.61 -8.69
C TYR A 4 -23.29 33.72 -7.52
N THR A 5 -24.11 32.71 -7.18
CA THR A 5 -23.66 31.65 -6.27
C THR A 5 -22.78 30.72 -7.07
N ASN A 6 -21.48 30.68 -6.78
CA ASN A 6 -20.60 29.68 -7.34
C ASN A 6 -21.21 28.29 -7.06
N PRO A 7 -21.38 27.44 -8.09
CA PRO A 7 -21.92 26.11 -7.87
C PRO A 7 -20.98 25.33 -6.95
N VAL A 8 -21.55 24.73 -5.91
CA VAL A 8 -20.82 23.81 -5.04
C VAL A 8 -20.42 22.61 -5.90
N PRO A 9 -19.13 22.27 -6.02
CA PRO A 9 -18.69 21.18 -6.88
C PRO A 9 -19.35 19.87 -6.47
N SER A 10 -19.74 19.07 -7.46
CA SER A 10 -20.29 17.73 -7.24
C SER A 10 -19.28 16.82 -6.53
N GLU A 11 -19.76 15.77 -5.88
CA GLU A 11 -18.90 14.83 -5.14
C GLU A 11 -17.86 14.14 -6.05
N GLN A 12 -18.21 13.93 -7.32
CA GLN A 12 -17.29 13.42 -8.36
C GLN A 12 -16.22 14.46 -8.76
N GLU A 13 -16.57 15.74 -8.88
CA GLU A 13 -15.59 16.81 -9.18
C GLU A 13 -14.62 17.03 -8.02
N LYS A 14 -15.12 17.02 -6.77
CA LYS A 14 -14.27 17.08 -5.56
C LYS A 14 -13.30 15.90 -5.50
N THR A 15 -13.79 14.69 -5.78
CA THR A 15 -12.95 13.48 -5.83
C THR A 15 -11.86 13.61 -6.90
N THR A 16 -12.20 14.17 -8.06
CA THR A 16 -11.27 14.37 -9.17
C THR A 16 -10.20 15.42 -8.84
N GLU A 17 -10.55 16.52 -8.16
CA GLU A 17 -9.57 17.52 -7.72
C GLU A 17 -8.65 17.01 -6.60
N LEU A 18 -9.17 16.27 -5.62
CA LEU A 18 -8.34 15.63 -4.59
C LEU A 18 -7.34 14.65 -5.19
N VAL A 19 -7.75 13.91 -6.22
CA VAL A 19 -6.87 13.01 -6.97
C VAL A 19 -5.76 13.76 -7.72
N LYS A 20 -6.03 14.99 -8.20
CA LYS A 20 -5.02 15.80 -8.91
C LYS A 20 -3.86 16.25 -8.02
N ASN A 21 -4.04 16.29 -6.69
CA ASN A 21 -3.02 16.69 -5.72
C ASN A 21 -2.19 17.92 -6.18
N PRO A 22 -2.83 19.07 -6.50
CA PRO A 22 -2.16 20.20 -7.15
C PRO A 22 -1.04 20.82 -6.30
N GLU A 23 -1.11 20.67 -4.98
CA GLU A 23 -0.10 21.11 -4.02
C GLU A 23 1.04 20.10 -3.83
N ASP A 24 1.00 18.99 -4.56
CA ASP A 24 2.01 17.94 -4.56
C ASP A 24 2.30 17.35 -3.15
N VAL A 25 1.25 17.31 -2.32
CA VAL A 25 1.31 16.86 -0.92
C VAL A 25 1.69 15.38 -0.86
N LYS A 26 2.82 15.10 -0.23
CA LYS A 26 3.34 13.74 -0.02
C LYS A 26 2.81 13.14 1.27
N TRP A 27 1.50 12.95 1.37
CA TRP A 27 0.85 12.37 2.56
C TRP A 27 1.39 10.99 2.95
N TRP A 28 1.96 10.27 1.98
CA TRP A 28 2.59 8.96 2.11
C TRP A 28 4.03 9.01 2.65
N LEU A 29 4.67 10.18 2.73
CA LEU A 29 6.01 10.35 3.29
C LEU A 29 5.91 11.06 4.64
N ARG A 30 6.29 10.35 5.69
CA ARG A 30 6.06 10.77 7.06
C ARG A 30 7.36 11.30 7.67
N PRO A 31 7.32 12.48 8.31
CA PRO A 31 8.50 13.02 8.96
C PRO A 31 8.90 12.14 10.17
N PRO A 32 10.13 12.29 10.67
CA PRO A 32 10.55 11.54 11.84
C PRO A 32 9.70 11.88 13.07
N ARG A 33 9.39 10.87 13.88
CA ARG A 33 8.52 11.00 15.07
C ARG A 33 9.20 11.65 16.29
N ALA A 34 10.53 11.70 16.31
CA ALA A 34 11.32 12.26 17.40
C ALA A 34 12.04 13.53 16.93
N PRO A 35 12.42 14.45 17.84
CA PRO A 35 13.26 15.57 17.47
C PRO A 35 14.53 15.06 16.78
N ALA A 36 14.93 15.76 15.72
CA ALA A 36 16.06 15.35 14.92
C ALA A 36 17.31 15.25 15.83
N SER A 37 17.99 14.10 15.79
CA SER A 37 19.28 13.94 16.43
C SER A 37 20.31 14.77 15.65
N THR A 38 21.25 15.40 16.35
CA THR A 38 22.41 16.04 15.71
C THR A 38 23.38 15.02 15.08
N ASP A 39 23.23 13.74 15.42
CA ASP A 39 23.94 12.65 14.75
C ASP A 39 23.27 12.34 13.40
N LEU A 40 23.99 12.66 12.32
CA LEU A 40 23.60 12.41 10.93
C LEU A 40 23.35 10.93 10.63
N ASN A 41 23.93 10.01 11.42
CA ASN A 41 23.75 8.57 11.26
C ASN A 41 22.60 8.00 12.11
N SER A 42 21.89 8.86 12.86
CA SER A 42 20.75 8.41 13.67
C SER A 42 19.52 8.12 12.80
N ASN A 43 19.00 6.91 12.92
CA ASN A 43 17.72 6.51 12.30
C ASN A 43 16.51 7.30 12.83
N THR A 44 16.69 8.15 13.86
CA THR A 44 15.64 9.07 14.34
C THR A 44 15.40 10.24 13.40
N ASN A 45 16.25 10.45 12.38
CA ASN A 45 16.11 11.50 11.36
C ASN A 45 15.48 11.00 10.05
N ALA A 46 15.22 9.70 9.93
CA ALA A 46 14.73 9.11 8.69
C ALA A 46 13.23 9.39 8.48
N MET A 47 12.89 9.87 7.28
CA MET A 47 11.51 9.83 6.80
C MET A 47 11.08 8.37 6.61
N ARG A 48 9.78 8.11 6.78
CA ARG A 48 9.21 6.77 6.66
C ARG A 48 8.05 6.78 5.69
N TYR A 49 7.84 5.68 4.97
CA TYR A 49 6.64 5.50 4.17
C TYR A 49 5.45 5.24 5.07
N LEU A 50 4.30 5.82 4.75
CA LEU A 50 3.06 5.51 5.46
C LEU A 50 2.68 4.05 5.19
N ALA A 51 2.24 3.35 6.23
CA ALA A 51 1.63 2.04 6.12
C ALA A 51 0.28 2.02 6.86
N GLY A 52 -0.66 1.23 6.37
CA GLY A 52 -2.01 1.18 6.94
C GLY A 52 -2.66 -0.19 6.80
N THR A 53 -3.77 -0.33 7.50
CA THR A 53 -4.67 -1.49 7.38
C THR A 53 -5.88 -1.10 6.53
N CYS A 54 -6.38 -2.05 5.74
CA CYS A 54 -7.56 -1.89 4.89
C CYS A 54 -8.50 -3.07 5.07
N ALA A 55 -9.78 -2.77 5.26
CA ALA A 55 -10.86 -3.76 5.43
C ALA A 55 -11.93 -3.66 4.32
N CYS A 56 -11.60 -2.97 3.21
CA CYS A 56 -12.55 -2.81 2.11
C CYS A 56 -12.93 -4.16 1.48
N ARG A 57 -14.12 -4.22 0.88
CA ARG A 57 -14.62 -5.44 0.23
C ARG A 57 -13.66 -6.00 -0.81
N SER A 58 -13.07 -5.13 -1.64
CA SER A 58 -12.16 -5.55 -2.71
C SER A 58 -10.90 -6.23 -2.15
N CYS A 59 -10.25 -5.63 -1.15
CA CYS A 59 -9.05 -6.23 -0.54
C CYS A 59 -9.38 -7.59 0.08
N ARG A 60 -10.51 -7.69 0.80
CA ARG A 60 -10.93 -8.95 1.45
C ARG A 60 -11.17 -10.09 0.46
N LEU A 61 -11.79 -9.79 -0.67
CA LEU A 61 -12.07 -10.81 -1.70
C LEU A 61 -10.83 -11.23 -2.47
N ILE A 62 -9.87 -10.31 -2.66
CA ILE A 62 -8.67 -10.58 -3.47
C ILE A 62 -7.57 -11.25 -2.65
N SER A 63 -7.34 -10.79 -1.41
CA SER A 63 -6.33 -11.39 -0.54
C SER A 63 -6.84 -12.67 0.15
N GLY A 64 -8.15 -12.82 0.30
CA GLY A 64 -8.75 -13.89 1.10
C GLY A 64 -8.67 -13.64 2.62
N PHE A 65 -8.18 -12.47 3.05
CA PHE A 65 -8.04 -12.11 4.46
C PHE A 65 -8.96 -10.95 4.84
N GLU A 66 -9.42 -10.90 6.10
CA GLU A 66 -10.28 -9.83 6.60
C GLU A 66 -9.62 -8.44 6.57
N ILE A 67 -8.29 -8.42 6.71
CA ILE A 67 -7.48 -7.21 6.76
C ILE A 67 -6.29 -7.39 5.82
N GLN A 68 -6.08 -6.42 4.95
CA GLN A 68 -4.88 -6.30 4.14
C GLN A 68 -4.05 -5.11 4.63
N THR A 69 -2.73 -5.29 4.69
CA THR A 69 -1.79 -4.21 5.05
C THR A 69 -1.05 -3.72 3.82
N TRP A 70 -1.00 -2.39 3.68
CA TRP A 70 -0.38 -1.72 2.53
C TRP A 70 0.64 -0.70 3.02
N ALA A 71 1.79 -0.63 2.36
CA ALA A 71 2.73 0.47 2.45
C ALA A 71 2.68 1.30 1.16
N PHE A 72 2.67 2.62 1.27
CA PHE A 72 2.58 3.53 0.13
C PHE A 72 3.98 3.94 -0.30
N VAL A 73 4.50 3.32 -1.35
CA VAL A 73 5.89 3.47 -1.79
C VAL A 73 5.93 4.03 -3.21
N PRO A 74 6.72 5.09 -3.46
CA PRO A 74 6.89 5.58 -4.81
C PRO A 74 7.48 4.51 -5.73
N ARG A 75 6.98 4.43 -6.96
CA ARG A 75 7.42 3.45 -7.96
C ARG A 75 8.93 3.47 -8.17
N TRP A 76 9.53 4.66 -8.16
CA TRP A 76 10.98 4.83 -8.33
C TRP A 76 11.82 4.34 -7.14
N ASN A 77 11.19 4.04 -5.99
CA ASN A 77 11.83 3.44 -4.83
C ASN A 77 11.67 1.91 -4.77
N ILE A 78 11.21 1.28 -5.85
CA ILE A 78 11.01 -0.17 -5.94
C ILE A 78 11.91 -0.72 -7.05
N TRP A 79 12.74 -1.70 -6.69
CA TRP A 79 13.64 -2.39 -7.62
C TRP A 79 13.40 -3.90 -7.57
N PHE A 80 13.53 -4.52 -8.74
CA PHE A 80 13.43 -5.95 -8.94
C PHE A 80 14.81 -6.55 -9.12
N HIS A 81 15.07 -7.55 -8.28
CA HIS A 81 16.22 -8.42 -8.31
C HIS A 81 15.83 -9.67 -9.11
N ILE A 82 16.28 -9.76 -10.36
CA ILE A 82 15.86 -10.78 -11.31
C ILE A 82 17.03 -11.72 -11.56
N PRO A 83 16.94 -12.99 -11.11
CA PRO A 83 17.95 -13.99 -11.42
C PRO A 83 17.96 -14.25 -12.93
N SER A 84 19.13 -14.18 -13.57
CA SER A 84 19.23 -14.66 -14.96
C SER A 84 18.90 -16.15 -15.03
N PRO A 85 18.25 -16.61 -16.10
CA PRO A 85 18.06 -18.03 -16.32
C PRO A 85 19.42 -18.72 -16.34
N SER A 86 19.65 -19.61 -15.39
CA SER A 86 20.88 -20.39 -15.34
C SER A 86 20.97 -21.28 -16.57
N LYS A 87 22.08 -21.18 -17.32
CA LYS A 87 22.36 -22.14 -18.39
C LYS A 87 22.51 -23.53 -17.75
N PRO A 88 21.82 -24.58 -18.26
CA PRO A 88 22.01 -25.94 -17.77
C PRO A 88 23.50 -26.31 -17.84
N GLY A 89 24.10 -26.70 -16.72
CA GLY A 89 25.52 -27.09 -16.62
C GLY A 89 26.51 -25.95 -16.30
N SER A 90 26.04 -24.73 -16.07
CA SER A 90 26.90 -23.60 -15.68
C SER A 90 27.14 -23.57 -14.16
N SER A 91 28.41 -23.62 -13.74
CA SER A 91 28.85 -23.48 -12.34
C SER A 91 29.04 -22.03 -11.88
N VAL A 92 28.93 -21.06 -12.78
CA VAL A 92 28.94 -19.64 -12.42
C VAL A 92 27.57 -19.22 -11.89
N ALA A 93 27.59 -18.47 -10.78
CA ALA A 93 26.40 -17.87 -10.18
C ALA A 93 25.60 -17.15 -11.26
N ALA A 94 24.28 -17.34 -11.26
CA ALA A 94 23.39 -16.66 -12.19
C ALA A 94 23.60 -15.15 -12.07
N GLU A 95 23.90 -14.48 -13.18
CA GLU A 95 24.03 -13.03 -13.22
C GLU A 95 22.69 -12.42 -12.81
N GLU A 96 22.69 -11.60 -11.77
CA GLU A 96 21.47 -10.96 -11.27
C GLU A 96 21.31 -9.60 -11.94
N SER A 97 20.16 -9.38 -12.57
CA SER A 97 19.82 -8.08 -13.11
C SER A 97 18.96 -7.31 -12.11
N VAL A 98 19.36 -6.07 -11.82
CA VAL A 98 18.58 -5.17 -10.96
C VAL A 98 17.91 -4.12 -11.85
N VAL A 99 16.58 -4.14 -11.90
CA VAL A 99 15.79 -3.20 -12.72
C VAL A 99 14.83 -2.41 -11.85
N GLN A 100 14.61 -1.14 -12.15
CA GLN A 100 13.59 -0.35 -11.47
C GLN A 100 12.19 -0.79 -11.88
N LEU A 101 11.20 -0.65 -11.00
CA LEU A 101 9.82 -1.04 -11.30
C LEU A 101 9.24 -0.22 -12.46
N ASP A 102 8.94 -0.93 -13.54
CA ASP A 102 8.09 -0.50 -14.64
C ASP A 102 7.21 -1.67 -15.08
N PHE A 103 5.90 -1.56 -14.83
CA PHE A 103 4.93 -2.61 -15.15
C PHE A 103 4.84 -2.93 -16.64
N ALA A 104 5.22 -2.00 -17.52
CA ALA A 104 5.16 -2.20 -18.97
C ALA A 104 6.36 -2.98 -19.51
N THR A 105 7.51 -2.92 -18.82
CA THR A 105 8.78 -3.49 -19.30
C THR A 105 9.32 -4.61 -18.41
N LEU A 106 8.70 -4.86 -17.25
CA LEU A 106 9.04 -5.98 -16.38
C LEU A 106 8.96 -7.32 -17.16
N PRO A 107 9.99 -8.18 -17.05
CA PRO A 107 9.97 -9.48 -17.72
C PRO A 107 8.75 -10.33 -17.37
N SER A 108 8.24 -11.05 -18.38
CA SER A 108 7.10 -11.95 -18.22
C SER A 108 7.37 -13.02 -17.16
N GLY A 109 6.38 -13.30 -16.32
CA GLY A 109 6.47 -14.37 -15.31
C GLY A 109 7.00 -13.93 -13.94
N ILE A 110 7.40 -12.66 -13.79
CA ILE A 110 7.75 -12.08 -12.48
C ILE A 110 6.47 -11.73 -11.70
N LEU A 111 5.57 -10.99 -12.34
CA LEU A 111 4.25 -10.65 -11.84
C LEU A 111 3.17 -11.10 -12.81
N LYS A 112 1.98 -11.36 -12.29
CA LYS A 112 0.76 -11.46 -13.07
C LYS A 112 -0.19 -10.37 -12.61
N SER A 113 -0.80 -9.71 -13.58
CA SER A 113 -1.72 -8.60 -13.34
C SER A 113 -3.17 -9.01 -13.61
N TYR A 114 -4.08 -8.41 -12.85
CA TYR A 114 -5.52 -8.45 -13.08
C TYR A 114 -6.14 -7.07 -12.83
N GLU A 115 -6.89 -6.57 -13.80
CA GLU A 115 -7.64 -5.32 -13.67
C GLU A 115 -8.96 -5.57 -12.93
N SER A 116 -8.99 -5.23 -11.65
CA SER A 116 -10.14 -5.52 -10.77
C SER A 116 -11.34 -4.60 -11.01
N THR A 117 -11.09 -3.43 -11.57
CA THR A 117 -12.05 -2.39 -11.98
C THR A 117 -11.29 -1.50 -12.96
N PRO A 118 -11.94 -0.86 -13.96
CA PRO A 118 -11.22 -0.04 -14.93
C PRO A 118 -10.26 0.98 -14.31
N GLY A 119 -8.97 0.85 -14.62
CA GLY A 119 -7.89 1.68 -14.09
C GLY A 119 -7.32 1.23 -12.74
N ILE A 120 -7.72 0.08 -12.20
CA ILE A 120 -7.26 -0.46 -10.91
C ILE A 120 -6.67 -1.85 -11.10
N LEU A 121 -5.35 -1.96 -10.95
CA LEU A 121 -4.60 -3.20 -11.18
C LEU A 121 -4.13 -3.85 -9.88
N ARG A 122 -4.09 -5.18 -9.91
CA ARG A 122 -3.68 -6.06 -8.82
C ARG A 122 -2.57 -6.95 -9.33
N GLU A 123 -1.40 -6.84 -8.73
CA GLU A 123 -0.22 -7.60 -9.12
C GLU A 123 0.04 -8.70 -8.09
N PHE A 124 0.25 -9.91 -8.56
CA PHE A 124 0.48 -11.07 -7.71
C PHE A 124 1.57 -11.98 -8.27
N CYS A 125 2.19 -12.74 -7.37
CA CYS A 125 3.17 -13.76 -7.76
C CYS A 125 2.47 -14.86 -8.57
N PRO A 126 2.87 -15.13 -9.82
CA PRO A 126 2.21 -16.14 -10.66
C PRO A 126 2.40 -17.57 -10.16
N ARG A 127 3.35 -17.80 -9.24
CA ARG A 127 3.67 -19.13 -8.71
C ARG A 127 2.84 -19.50 -7.48
N CYS A 128 2.72 -18.61 -6.50
CA CYS A 128 2.05 -18.89 -5.23
C CYS A 128 0.78 -18.07 -5.00
N GLY A 129 0.49 -17.08 -5.85
CA GLY A 129 -0.69 -16.21 -5.72
C GLY A 129 -0.55 -15.10 -4.67
N ALA A 130 0.63 -14.93 -4.07
CA ALA A 130 0.85 -13.86 -3.09
C ALA A 130 0.56 -12.48 -3.71
N THR A 131 -0.28 -11.69 -3.05
CA THR A 131 -0.56 -10.29 -3.44
C THR A 131 0.70 -9.46 -3.24
N VAL A 132 1.18 -8.82 -4.31
CA VAL A 132 2.41 -8.02 -4.31
C VAL A 132 2.08 -6.53 -4.31
N PHE A 133 1.36 -6.06 -5.33
CA PHE A 133 1.04 -4.64 -5.48
C PHE A 133 -0.44 -4.40 -5.76
N TRP A 134 -0.86 -3.21 -5.38
CA TRP A 134 -2.01 -2.54 -5.95
C TRP A 134 -1.57 -1.20 -6.51
N HIS A 135 -2.12 -0.82 -7.65
CA HIS A 135 -1.89 0.49 -8.24
C HIS A 135 -3.09 0.92 -9.08
N ASP A 136 -3.18 2.22 -9.28
CA ASP A 136 -4.26 2.83 -10.04
C ASP A 136 -3.70 3.79 -11.09
N ARG A 137 -4.49 4.06 -12.13
CA ARG A 137 -4.08 4.95 -13.23
C ARG A 137 -4.00 6.44 -12.85
N TRP A 138 -4.55 6.81 -11.70
CA TRP A 138 -4.65 8.20 -11.26
C TRP A 138 -3.45 8.62 -10.41
N ARG A 139 -2.79 7.69 -9.73
CA ARG A 139 -1.52 7.84 -9.01
C ARG A 139 -0.51 6.80 -9.50
N PRO A 140 -0.12 6.83 -10.79
CA PRO A 140 0.68 5.76 -11.40
C PRO A 140 2.06 5.57 -10.75
N ASP A 141 2.55 6.60 -10.05
CA ASP A 141 3.85 6.57 -9.39
C ASP A 141 3.79 6.26 -7.89
N LEU A 142 2.60 6.08 -7.28
CA LEU A 142 2.47 5.69 -5.88
C LEU A 142 1.87 4.30 -5.79
N ILE A 143 2.69 3.34 -5.38
CA ILE A 143 2.36 1.92 -5.39
C ILE A 143 2.02 1.48 -3.97
N ASP A 144 0.89 0.80 -3.83
CA ASP A 144 0.52 0.15 -2.59
C ASP A 144 1.19 -1.23 -2.57
N VAL A 145 2.16 -1.42 -1.67
CA VAL A 145 2.96 -2.64 -1.53
C VAL A 145 2.44 -3.48 -0.38
N SER A 146 2.20 -4.77 -0.63
CA SER A 146 1.71 -5.71 0.37
C SER A 146 2.76 -5.90 1.47
N VAL A 147 2.47 -5.40 2.67
CA VAL A 147 3.47 -5.35 3.75
C VAL A 147 3.87 -6.74 4.24
N GLY A 148 2.99 -7.74 4.10
CA GLY A 148 3.28 -9.13 4.47
C GLY A 148 4.45 -9.76 3.71
N LEU A 149 4.92 -9.13 2.62
CA LEU A 149 6.08 -9.59 1.86
C LEU A 149 7.42 -9.00 2.34
N PHE A 150 7.39 -8.04 3.26
CA PHE A 150 8.62 -7.39 3.71
C PHE A 150 9.44 -8.34 4.59
N ASP A 151 10.73 -8.40 4.28
CA ASP A 151 11.75 -9.09 5.07
C ASP A 151 12.80 -8.08 5.57
N ALA A 152 12.35 -7.16 6.42
CA ALA A 152 13.23 -6.23 7.11
C ALA A 152 13.80 -6.87 8.38
N GLN A 153 14.87 -6.32 8.95
CA GLN A 153 15.46 -6.80 10.21
C GLN A 153 14.44 -6.93 11.37
N GLY A 154 13.40 -6.08 11.38
CA GLY A 154 12.29 -6.12 12.35
C GLY A 154 11.09 -6.96 11.91
N GLY A 155 11.25 -7.81 10.91
CA GLY A 155 10.19 -8.53 10.23
C GLY A 155 9.31 -7.63 9.35
N SER A 156 8.21 -8.20 8.86
CA SER A 156 7.32 -7.54 7.90
C SER A 156 6.70 -6.24 8.39
N ARG A 157 6.64 -6.03 9.71
CA ARG A 157 6.16 -4.77 10.27
C ARG A 157 7.08 -3.59 9.91
N ALA A 158 8.37 -3.84 9.68
CA ALA A 158 9.33 -2.91 9.10
C ALA A 158 9.28 -1.48 9.68
N GLU A 159 9.13 -1.32 11.01
CA GLU A 159 8.90 -0.01 11.66
C GLU A 159 10.05 1.01 11.48
N LYS A 160 11.23 0.55 11.01
CA LYS A 160 12.31 1.45 10.60
C LYS A 160 12.00 2.17 9.28
N TRP A 161 11.26 1.53 8.38
CA TRP A 161 10.89 2.05 7.06
C TRP A 161 9.47 2.59 7.03
N LEU A 162 8.60 2.06 7.88
CA LEU A 162 7.16 2.29 7.86
C LEU A 162 6.67 3.07 9.09
N ASP A 163 5.94 4.14 8.84
CA ASP A 163 5.12 4.84 9.82
C ASP A 163 3.70 4.29 9.74
N TRP A 164 3.30 3.48 10.73
CA TRP A 164 1.99 2.84 10.75
C TRP A 164 0.90 3.80 11.17
N TRP A 165 -0.10 3.97 10.31
CA TRP A 165 -1.34 4.66 10.62
C TRP A 165 -2.12 3.89 11.67
N SER A 166 -2.23 4.46 12.87
CA SER A 166 -2.86 3.84 14.03
C SER A 166 -4.26 4.39 14.35
N GLU A 167 -4.65 5.50 13.72
CA GLU A 167 -5.89 6.19 14.10
C GLU A 167 -7.15 5.53 13.53
N ARG A 168 -7.03 4.75 12.45
CA ARG A 168 -8.18 4.13 11.76
C ARG A 168 -7.78 2.88 10.97
N VAL A 169 -8.72 1.95 10.79
CA VAL A 169 -8.66 0.95 9.72
C VAL A 169 -9.36 1.49 8.46
N SER A 170 -8.64 1.55 7.33
CA SER A 170 -9.18 2.11 6.09
C SER A 170 -10.40 1.33 5.60
N PHE A 171 -11.42 2.04 5.14
CA PHE A 171 -12.68 1.46 4.64
C PHE A 171 -13.38 0.53 5.64
N VAL A 172 -13.35 0.85 6.94
CA VAL A 172 -14.09 0.14 7.99
C VAL A 172 -15.61 0.10 7.74
N GLU A 173 -16.16 1.13 7.11
CA GLU A 173 -17.54 1.23 6.66
C GLU A 173 -17.92 0.13 5.67
N ASP A 174 -16.96 -0.39 4.90
CA ASP A 174 -17.18 -1.44 3.90
C ASP A 174 -17.12 -2.85 4.49
N VAL A 175 -16.85 -3.01 5.79
CA VAL A 175 -16.61 -4.33 6.41
C VAL A 175 -17.83 -5.25 6.30
N THR A 176 -19.03 -4.70 6.32
CA THR A 176 -20.28 -5.46 6.19
C THR A 176 -20.72 -5.65 4.74
N ASN A 177 -20.10 -4.98 3.77
CA ASN A 177 -20.47 -5.09 2.36
C ASN A 177 -20.30 -6.53 1.86
N GLY A 178 -21.40 -7.12 1.41
CA GLY A 178 -21.46 -8.52 0.96
C GLY A 178 -21.57 -9.55 2.07
N ARG A 179 -21.92 -9.15 3.30
CA ARG A 179 -22.12 -10.04 4.46
C ARG A 179 -23.49 -9.83 5.08
N SER A 180 -23.98 -10.85 5.76
CA SER A 180 -25.22 -10.78 6.54
C SER A 180 -25.11 -11.60 7.84
N GLY A 181 -26.02 -11.36 8.78
CA GLY A 181 -26.13 -12.12 10.03
C GLY A 181 -24.85 -12.15 10.87
N GLU A 182 -24.51 -13.34 11.36
CA GLU A 182 -23.33 -13.59 12.22
C GLU A 182 -22.01 -13.16 11.57
N SER A 183 -21.85 -13.44 10.27
CA SER A 183 -20.62 -13.10 9.53
C SER A 183 -20.36 -11.59 9.52
N ALA A 184 -21.40 -10.79 9.24
CA ALA A 184 -21.30 -9.32 9.26
C ALA A 184 -20.95 -8.80 10.66
N ARG A 185 -21.60 -9.34 11.70
CA ARG A 185 -21.35 -8.93 13.09
C ARG A 185 -19.93 -9.26 13.55
N ARG A 186 -19.44 -10.47 13.27
CA ARG A 186 -18.07 -10.87 13.63
C ARG A 186 -17.02 -10.04 12.92
N ALA A 187 -17.19 -9.80 11.62
CA ALA A 187 -16.27 -8.97 10.86
C ALA A 187 -16.22 -7.54 11.40
N LYS A 188 -17.37 -6.93 11.69
CA LYS A 188 -17.43 -5.60 12.31
C LYS A 188 -16.71 -5.57 13.66
N ALA A 189 -17.00 -6.53 14.53
CA ALA A 189 -16.36 -6.63 15.84
C ALA A 189 -14.84 -6.79 15.75
N LEU A 190 -14.34 -7.60 14.79
CA LEU A 190 -12.91 -7.77 14.54
C LEU A 190 -12.24 -6.44 14.17
N VAL A 191 -12.80 -5.69 13.23
CA VAL A 191 -12.19 -4.44 12.74
C VAL A 191 -12.25 -3.34 13.79
N GLU A 192 -13.36 -3.23 14.52
CA GLU A 192 -13.46 -2.27 15.64
C GLU A 192 -12.48 -2.59 16.77
N ALA A 193 -12.25 -3.87 17.07
CA ALA A 193 -11.27 -4.29 18.07
C ALA A 193 -9.83 -3.97 17.60
N LEU A 194 -9.53 -4.25 16.33
CA LEU A 194 -8.25 -3.90 15.73
C LEU A 194 -8.01 -2.39 15.81
N GLU A 195 -8.97 -1.58 15.40
CA GLU A 195 -8.85 -0.13 15.41
C GLU A 195 -8.60 0.43 16.82
N ARG A 196 -9.34 -0.04 17.82
CA ARG A 196 -9.09 0.32 19.22
C ARG A 196 -7.66 -0.03 19.65
N GLY A 197 -7.19 -1.25 19.34
CA GLY A 197 -5.84 -1.70 19.68
C GLY A 197 -4.73 -0.97 18.92
N LEU A 198 -5.00 -0.47 17.71
CA LEU A 198 -4.06 0.36 16.98
C LEU A 198 -3.87 1.72 17.67
N ARG A 199 -4.96 2.36 18.11
CA ARG A 199 -4.93 3.68 18.78
C ARG A 199 -4.14 3.67 20.08
N THR A 200 -4.24 2.60 20.87
CA THR A 200 -3.53 2.50 22.17
C THR A 200 -2.00 2.46 22.02
N ARG A 201 -1.45 2.17 20.83
CA ARG A 201 0.00 2.22 20.58
C ARG A 201 0.58 3.63 20.47
N VAL A 202 -0.26 4.66 20.36
CA VAL A 202 0.20 6.06 20.30
C VAL A 202 0.51 6.60 21.70
N GLU A 203 0.02 5.94 22.74
CA GLU A 203 0.05 6.41 24.13
C GLU A 203 1.14 5.73 25.01
N GLY A 204 1.94 4.81 24.46
CA GLY A 204 3.00 4.09 25.18
C GLY A 204 4.33 4.13 24.45
#